data_AF-A0A4Y2JY98-F1
#
_entry.id   AF-A0A4Y2JY98-F1
#
_cell.length_a   1.000
_cell.length_b   1.000
_cell.length_c   1.000
_cell.angle_alpha   90.00
_cell.angle_beta   90.00
_cell.angle_gamma   90.00
#
_symmetry.space_group_name_H-M   'P 1'
#
loop_
_entity.id
_entity.type
_entity.pdbx_description
1 polymer ?
#
loop_
_entity_poly.entity_id
_entity_poly.type
_entity_poly.pdbx_seq_one_letter_code
_entity_poly.pdbx_strand_id
1 'polypeptide(L)'
;MVWRRKNEELDPKNLVGTLKYGGLDIHVWGCMSASGLDNDSKHTALKVRLWCLYNCPKNLKTPPQSPDLNPVEHIWGELEYENTSLIRKAN
;
A
#
# COMPACT_ATOMS: atom_id res chain seq x y z
N MET A 1 -9.93 -3.74 18.86
CA MET A 1 -11.37 -3.84 19.22
C MET A 1 -11.67 -2.83 20.31
N VAL A 2 -12.61 -1.90 20.07
CA VAL A 2 -12.96 -0.83 21.01
C VAL A 2 -14.42 -1.02 21.41
N TRP A 3 -14.67 -1.23 22.71
CA TRP A 3 -16.02 -1.36 23.24
C TRP A 3 -16.49 0.00 23.75
N ARG A 4 -17.70 0.42 23.37
CA ARG A 4 -18.30 1.70 23.79
C ARG A 4 -19.78 1.51 24.11
N ARG A 5 -20.31 2.34 25.00
CA ARG A 5 -21.76 2.42 25.23
C ARG A 5 -22.42 3.11 24.04
N LYS A 6 -23.68 2.75 23.77
CA LYS A 6 -24.45 3.36 22.67
C LYS A 6 -24.59 4.86 22.94
N ASN A 7 -24.27 5.69 21.95
CA ASN A 7 -24.33 7.17 21.97
C ASN A 7 -23.27 7.89 22.83
N GLU A 8 -22.19 7.22 23.25
CA GLU A 8 -21.08 7.86 23.95
C GLU A 8 -19.97 8.24 22.94
N GLU A 9 -19.54 9.50 22.95
CA GLU A 9 -18.47 9.99 22.06
C GLU A 9 -17.11 9.41 22.45
N LEU A 10 -16.20 9.29 21.46
CA LEU A 10 -14.84 8.81 21.71
C LEU A 10 -14.05 9.84 22.52
N ASP A 11 -13.69 9.51 23.77
CA ASP A 11 -12.78 10.35 24.57
C ASP A 11 -11.31 9.97 24.30
N PRO A 12 -10.48 10.89 23.75
CA PRO A 12 -9.06 10.66 23.50
C PRO A 12 -8.25 10.31 24.75
N LYS A 13 -8.69 10.71 25.94
CA LYS A 13 -7.99 10.45 27.22
C LYS A 13 -7.95 8.96 27.58
N ASN A 14 -8.87 8.18 27.01
CA ASN A 14 -8.96 6.74 27.22
C ASN A 14 -8.19 5.93 26.14
N LEU A 15 -7.45 6.60 25.26
CA LEU A 15 -6.66 5.99 24.20
C LEU A 15 -5.17 6.07 24.51
N VAL A 16 -4.47 4.97 24.27
CA VAL A 16 -2.99 4.93 24.26
C VAL A 16 -2.55 4.82 22.81
N GLY A 17 -1.65 5.71 22.38
CA GLY A 17 -1.12 5.70 21.02
C GLY A 17 -0.36 4.40 20.71
N THR A 18 -0.67 3.79 19.57
CA THR A 18 0.01 2.58 19.07
C THR A 18 0.39 2.76 17.60
N LEU A 19 1.54 2.21 17.19
CA LEU A 19 1.98 2.27 15.78
C LEU A 19 1.05 1.48 14.83
N LYS A 20 0.40 0.43 15.34
CA LYS A 20 -0.59 -0.37 14.61
C LYS A 20 -1.79 -0.63 15.51
N TYR A 21 -2.99 -0.50 14.97
CA TYR A 21 -4.22 -0.84 15.67
C TYR A 21 -4.51 -2.34 15.54
N GLY A 22 -5.24 -2.90 16.51
CA GLY A 22 -5.70 -4.28 16.44
C GLY A 22 -6.87 -4.43 15.45
N GLY A 23 -6.63 -5.17 14.36
CA GLY A 23 -7.54 -5.50 13.27
C GLY A 23 -6.88 -6.54 12.34
N LEU A 24 -7.61 -7.04 11.34
CA LEU A 24 -7.02 -7.89 10.30
C LEU A 24 -6.39 -7.00 9.23
N ASP A 25 -5.12 -7.24 8.90
CA ASP A 25 -4.44 -6.61 7.77
C ASP A 25 -4.51 -7.57 6.56
N ILE A 26 -4.77 -7.01 5.37
CA ILE A 26 -4.74 -7.76 4.11
C ILE A 26 -3.52 -7.32 3.32
N HIS A 27 -2.69 -8.28 2.91
CA HIS A 27 -1.59 -8.03 1.99
C HIS A 27 -2.06 -8.24 0.55
N VAL A 28 -2.10 -7.18 -0.24
CA VAL A 28 -2.52 -7.23 -1.64
C VAL A 28 -1.28 -7.10 -2.53
N TRP A 29 -1.18 -7.97 -3.54
CA TRP A 29 -0.17 -7.84 -4.59
C TRP A 29 -0.85 -7.44 -5.90
N GLY A 30 -0.34 -6.41 -6.57
CA GLY A 30 -0.82 -5.94 -7.86
C GLY A 30 0.36 -5.63 -8.78
N CYS A 31 0.13 -5.73 -10.09
CA CYS A 31 1.13 -5.38 -11.10
C CYS A 31 0.58 -4.32 -12.05
N MET A 32 1.44 -3.46 -12.57
CA MET A 32 1.10 -2.50 -13.61
C MET A 32 2.12 -2.58 -14.74
N SER A 33 1.62 -2.51 -15.98
CA SER A 33 2.44 -2.66 -17.20
C SER A 33 3.44 -1.51 -17.41
N ALA A 34 3.16 -0.33 -16.84
CA ALA A 34 3.94 0.88 -17.03
C ALA A 34 4.89 1.22 -15.88
N SER A 35 4.73 0.60 -14.69
CA SER A 35 5.58 0.91 -13.54
C SER A 35 6.87 0.11 -13.57
N GLY A 36 7.95 0.77 -13.15
CA GLY A 36 9.24 0.14 -12.98
C GLY A 36 9.22 -0.94 -11.91
N LEU A 37 10.06 -1.97 -12.07
CA LEU A 37 10.40 -2.82 -10.92
C LEU A 37 11.20 -2.00 -9.91
N ASP A 38 10.91 -2.18 -8.63
CA ASP A 38 11.77 -1.65 -7.57
C ASP A 38 13.12 -2.38 -7.52
N ASN A 39 14.00 -1.90 -6.65
CA ASN A 39 15.36 -2.44 -6.50
C ASN A 39 15.46 -3.57 -5.46
N ASP A 40 14.37 -4.26 -5.10
CA ASP A 40 14.47 -5.45 -4.25
C ASP A 40 15.35 -6.51 -4.94
N SER A 41 16.18 -7.18 -4.15
CA SER A 41 16.96 -8.36 -4.53
C SER A 41 16.18 -9.37 -5.38
N LYS A 42 14.88 -9.56 -5.10
CA LYS A 42 14.01 -10.48 -5.85
C LYS A 42 13.69 -9.96 -7.25
N HIS A 43 13.55 -8.63 -7.41
CA HIS A 43 13.26 -7.98 -8.68
C HIS A 43 14.53 -7.73 -9.54
N THR A 44 15.70 -7.76 -8.92
CA THR A 44 17.01 -7.70 -9.60
C THR A 44 17.57 -9.07 -10.00
N ALA A 45 16.94 -10.16 -9.55
CA ALA A 45 17.32 -11.53 -9.93
C ALA A 45 17.31 -11.70 -11.46
N LEU A 46 18.33 -12.37 -12.00
CA LEU A 46 18.55 -12.54 -13.44
C LEU A 46 17.30 -13.08 -14.17
N LYS A 47 16.64 -14.07 -13.56
CA LYS A 47 15.42 -14.68 -14.12
C LYS A 47 14.28 -13.66 -14.29
N VAL A 48 14.10 -12.78 -13.30
CA VAL A 48 13.07 -11.73 -13.34
C VAL A 48 13.43 -10.67 -14.36
N ARG A 49 14.70 -10.22 -14.39
CA ARG A 49 15.19 -9.24 -15.36
C ARG A 49 15.04 -9.73 -16.81
N LEU A 50 15.35 -11.00 -17.09
CA LEU A 50 15.18 -11.59 -18.42
C LEU A 50 13.71 -11.65 -18.83
N TRP A 51 12.82 -12.05 -17.92
CA TRP A 51 11.39 -12.07 -18.20
C TRP A 51 10.85 -10.67 -18.48
N CYS A 52 11.22 -9.67 -17.67
CA CYS A 52 10.80 -8.29 -17.88
C CYS A 52 11.36 -7.69 -19.17
N LEU A 53 12.59 -8.02 -19.55
CA LEU A 53 13.18 -7.57 -20.82
C LEU A 53 12.36 -8.04 -22.03
N TYR A 54 11.83 -9.27 -21.98
CA TYR A 54 11.05 -9.84 -23.07
C TYR A 54 9.57 -9.40 -23.07
N ASN A 55 8.96 -9.27 -21.88
CA ASN A 55 7.52 -9.06 -21.75
C ASN A 55 7.11 -7.61 -21.43
N CYS A 56 8.03 -6.78 -20.94
CA CYS A 56 7.77 -5.39 -20.56
C CYS A 56 8.77 -4.45 -21.27
N PRO A 57 8.50 -4.08 -22.54
CA PRO A 57 9.43 -3.29 -23.34
C PRO A 57 9.64 -1.85 -22.84
N LYS A 58 8.77 -1.35 -21.94
CA LYS A 58 8.84 0.00 -21.36
C LYS A 58 8.92 -0.04 -19.84
N ASN A 59 9.91 -0.77 -19.32
CA ASN A 59 10.17 -0.82 -17.89
C ASN A 59 10.82 0.51 -17.45
N LEU A 60 10.12 1.29 -16.62
CA LEU A 60 10.68 2.48 -15.97
C LEU A 60 11.73 2.05 -14.94
N LYS A 61 12.80 2.82 -14.75
CA LYS A 61 13.73 2.58 -13.65
C LYS A 61 13.37 3.49 -12.49
N THR A 62 13.01 2.91 -11.35
CA THR A 62 12.86 3.66 -10.11
C THR A 62 14.21 3.66 -9.38
N PRO A 63 14.71 4.81 -8.91
CA PRO A 63 15.90 4.82 -8.08
C PRO A 63 15.64 4.10 -6.74
N PRO A 64 16.68 3.55 -6.08
CA PRO A 64 16.53 2.99 -4.74
C PRO A 64 15.99 4.04 -3.78
N GLN A 65 15.09 3.63 -2.88
CA GLN A 65 14.49 4.50 -1.87
C GLN A 65 13.73 5.72 -2.45
N SER A 66 13.26 5.64 -3.69
CA SER A 66 12.42 6.67 -4.33
C SER A 66 11.00 6.16 -4.58
N PRO A 67 10.19 5.91 -3.52
CA PRO A 67 8.79 5.50 -3.69
C PRO A 67 7.95 6.61 -4.36
N ASP A 68 8.35 7.87 -4.19
CA ASP A 68 7.75 9.05 -4.82
C ASP A 68 7.79 9.01 -6.35
N LEU A 69 8.79 8.35 -6.93
CA LEU A 69 8.94 8.19 -8.38
C LEU A 69 8.30 6.91 -8.91
N ASN A 70 7.72 6.08 -8.04
CA ASN A 70 7.08 4.82 -8.44
C ASN A 70 5.56 5.02 -8.55
N PRO A 71 4.98 5.01 -9.77
CA PRO A 71 3.54 5.26 -9.95
C PRO A 71 2.64 4.27 -9.20
N VAL A 72 3.13 3.06 -8.88
CA VAL A 72 2.34 2.05 -8.15
C VAL A 72 2.04 2.50 -6.70
N GLU A 73 2.97 3.20 -6.06
CA GLU A 73 2.81 3.68 -4.68
C GLU A 73 1.71 4.73 -4.61
N HIS A 74 1.60 5.59 -5.63
CA HIS A 74 0.52 6.57 -5.73
C HIS A 74 -0.85 5.90 -5.82
N ILE A 75 -0.96 4.83 -6.62
CA ILE A 75 -2.23 4.11 -6.80
C ILE A 75 -2.62 3.34 -5.55
N TRP A 76 -1.65 2.77 -4.82
CA TRP A 76 -1.94 2.19 -3.51
C TRP A 76 -2.45 3.25 -2.53
N GLY A 77 -1.87 4.46 -2.54
CA GLY A 77 -2.35 5.59 -1.75
C GLY A 77 -3.80 5.97 -2.07
N GLU A 78 -4.16 6.07 -3.35
CA GLU A 78 -5.54 6.33 -3.78
C GLU A 78 -6.51 5.21 -3.37
N LEU A 79 -6.08 3.94 -3.49
CA LEU A 79 -6.89 2.80 -3.06
C LEU A 79 -7.15 2.81 -1.55
N GLU A 80 -6.13 3.10 -0.74
CA GLU A 80 -6.28 3.24 0.71
C GLU A 80 -7.19 4.41 1.09
N TYR A 81 -7.06 5.52 0.37
CA TYR A 81 -7.92 6.69 0.56
C TYR A 81 -9.39 6.34 0.27
N GLU A 82 -9.67 5.71 -0.86
CA GLU A 82 -11.04 5.31 -1.23
C GLU A 82 -11.61 4.28 -0.27
N ASN A 83 -10.84 3.28 0.15
CA ASN A 83 -11.27 2.31 1.15
C ASN A 83 -11.65 3.01 2.48
N THR A 84 -10.82 3.95 2.93
CA THR A 84 -11.10 4.72 4.14
C THR A 84 -12.33 5.63 3.97
N SER A 85 -12.52 6.21 2.79
CA SER A 85 -13.66 7.05 2.44
C SER A 85 -14.98 6.27 2.50
N LEU A 86 -14.98 5.04 1.96
CA LEU A 86 -16.13 4.15 1.95
C LEU A 86 -16.49 3.67 3.36
N ILE A 87 -15.49 3.29 4.16
CA ILE A 87 -15.70 2.90 5.56
C ILE A 87 -16.31 4.05 6.36
N ARG A 88 -15.84 5.29 6.16
CA ARG A 88 -16.41 6.47 6.83
C ARG A 88 -17.86 6.75 6.43
N LYS A 89 -18.26 6.45 5.19
CA LYS A 89 -19.65 6.61 4.72
C LYS A 89 -20.59 5.51 5.23
N ALA A 90 -20.05 4.33 5.54
CA ALA A 90 -20.82 3.17 5.98
C ALA A 90 -21.07 3.11 7.49
N ASN A 91 -20.33 3.90 8.28
CA ASN A 91 -20.50 4.04 9.73
C ASN A 91 -21.23 5.34 10.08
#